data_AF-A0A7Y2USM5-F1
#
_entry.id   AF-A0A7Y2USM5-F1
#
_cell.length_a   1.000
_cell.length_b   1.000
_cell.length_c   1.000
_cell.angle_alpha   90.00
_cell.angle_beta   90.00
_cell.angle_gamma   90.00
#
_symmetry.space_group_name_H-M   'P 1'
#
loop_
_entity.id
_entity.type
_entity.pdbx_description
1 polymer ?
#
loop_
_entity_poly.entity_id
_entity_poly.type
_entity_poly.pdbx_seq_one_letter_code
_entity_poly.pdbx_strand_id
1 'polypeptide(L)' 'MSTTRGFTVAIDGPAASGKGTISKAVAEHFGFAHLDTGLLYR' A
#
# COMPACT_ATOMS: atom_id res chain seq x y z
N MET A 1 -0.21 19.19 -20.43
CA MET A 1 0.03 18.81 -19.03
C MET A 1 0.67 17.44 -19.02
N SER A 2 1.90 17.30 -18.51
CA SER A 2 2.58 16.00 -18.43
C SER A 2 1.95 15.20 -17.30
N THR A 3 1.31 14.07 -17.60
CA THR A 3 0.78 13.15 -16.60
C THR A 3 1.94 12.31 -16.07
N THR A 4 2.68 12.82 -15.09
CA THR A 4 3.65 12.01 -14.35
C THR A 4 2.87 10.86 -13.70
N ARG A 5 3.00 9.64 -14.24
CA ARG A 5 2.41 8.47 -13.59
C ARG A 5 3.10 8.28 -12.25
N GLY A 6 2.33 8.37 -11.16
CA GLY A 6 2.83 8.07 -9.83
C GLY A 6 3.32 6.62 -9.75
N PHE A 7 4.47 6.41 -9.11
CA PHE A 7 4.99 5.07 -8.84
C PHE A 7 4.10 4.37 -7.82
N THR A 8 3.56 3.19 -8.16
CA THR A 8 2.57 2.47 -7.35
C THR A 8 3.07 1.06 -7.09
N VAL A 9 2.94 0.60 -5.84
CA VAL A 9 3.34 -0.75 -5.41
C VAL A 9 2.11 -1.48 -4.87
N ALA A 10 1.83 -2.67 -5.40
CA ALA A 10 0.82 -3.56 -4.86
C ALA A 10 1.48 -4.59 -3.94
N ILE A 11 0.91 -4.78 -2.75
CA ILE A 11 1.35 -5.78 -1.77
C ILE A 11 0.19 -6.75 -1.56
N ASP A 12 0.39 -7.99 -2.03
CA ASP A 12 -0.61 -9.05 -1.96
C ASP A 12 -0.11 -10.23 -1.09
N GLY A 13 -1.04 -11.01 -0.56
CA GLY A 13 -0.77 -12.20 0.22
C GLY A 13 -2.02 -12.74 0.93
N PRO A 14 -1.94 -13.96 1.49
CA PRO A 14 -3.06 -14.61 2.18
C PRO A 14 -3.66 -13.76 3.30
N ALA A 15 -4.89 -14.08 3.70
CA ALA A 15 -5.52 -13.47 4.87
C ALA A 15 -4.63 -13.65 6.12
N ALA A 16 -4.60 -12.63 6.99
CA ALA A 16 -3.79 -12.60 8.21
C ALA A 16 -2.26 -12.75 8.05
N SER A 17 -1.70 -12.60 6.84
CA SER A 17 -0.25 -12.68 6.57
C SER A 17 0.58 -11.47 7.02
N GLY A 18 -0.05 -10.41 7.56
CA GLY A 18 0.65 -9.18 7.96
C GLY A 18 0.84 -8.14 6.84
N LYS A 19 0.23 -8.34 5.67
CA LYS A 19 0.33 -7.42 4.52
C LYS A 19 -0.04 -5.96 4.80
N GLY A 20 -1.00 -5.69 5.69
CA GLY A 20 -1.35 -4.33 6.12
C GLY A 20 -0.22 -3.65 6.91
N THR A 21 0.43 -4.42 7.80
CA THR A 21 1.55 -3.95 8.60
C THR A 21 2.75 -3.60 7.73
N ILE A 22 3.15 -4.49 6.82
CA ILE A 22 4.33 -4.24 5.98
C ILE A 22 4.07 -3.13 4.96
N SER A 23 2.85 -3.04 4.40
CA SER A 23 2.50 -1.96 3.45
C SER A 23 2.54 -0.58 4.11
N LYS A 24 2.10 -0.46 5.36
CA LYS A 24 2.23 0.77 6.14
C LYS A 24 3.69 1.15 6.37
N ALA A 25 4.52 0.19 6.83
CA ALA A 25 5.93 0.44 7.10
C ALA A 25 6.71 0.84 5.84
N VAL A 26 6.43 0.20 4.69
CA VAL A 26 7.02 0.55 3.40
C VAL A 26 6.61 1.96 2.98
N ALA A 27 5.33 2.32 3.12
CA ALA A 27 4.84 3.65 2.78
C ALA A 27 5.50 4.74 3.64
N GLU A 28 5.61 4.53 4.95
CA GLU A 28 6.31 5.45 5.86
C GLU A 28 7.80 5.59 5.52
N HIS A 29 8.47 4.47 5.21
CA HIS A 29 9.90 4.49 4.89
C HIS A 29 10.23 5.26 3.60
N PHE A 30 9.40 5.12 2.56
CA PHE A 30 9.63 5.75 1.26
C PHE A 30 8.82 7.03 1.02
N GLY A 31 7.99 7.46 1.98
CA GLY A 31 7.12 8.62 1.83
C GLY A 31 6.00 8.42 0.80
N PHE A 32 5.49 7.20 0.63
CA PHE A 32 4.34 6.93 -0.23
C PHE A 32 3.02 7.16 0.51
N ALA A 33 1.98 7.48 -0.25
CA ALA A 33 0.62 7.35 0.25
C ALA A 33 0.30 5.87 0.51
N HIS A 34 -0.33 5.57 1.66
CA HIS A 34 -0.74 4.22 2.02
C HIS A 34 -2.24 4.03 1.76
N LEU A 35 -2.59 2.96 1.04
CA LEU A 35 -3.98 2.56 0.77
C LEU A 35 -4.18 1.15 1.32
N ASP A 36 -4.99 1.01 2.37
CA ASP A 36 -5.35 -0.28 2.95
C ASP A 36 -6.77 -0.70 2.53
N THR A 37 -6.85 -1.64 1.58
CA THR A 37 -8.14 -2.19 1.12
C THR A 37 -8.77 -3.13 2.14
N GLY A 38 -7.99 -3.74 3.04
CA GLY A 38 -8.52 -4.63 4.07
C GLY A 38 -9.36 -3.90 5.13
N LEU A 39 -9.10 -2.61 5.35
CA LEU A 39 -9.91 -1.75 6.23
C LEU A 39 -11.18 -1.22 5.56
N LEU A 40 -11.21 -1.19 4.21
CA LEU A 40 -12.34 -0.71 3.41
C LEU A 40 -13.44 -1.76 3.22
N TYR A 41 -13.08 -3.05 3.21
CA TYR A 41 -14.00 -4.16 2.91
C TYR A 41 -14.37 -5.04 4.12
N ARG A 42 -13.94 -4.66 5.32
CA ARG A 42 -14.33 -5.33 6.56
C ARG A 42 -15.70 -4.86 7.05
#